data_AF-K1SCG2-F1
#
_entry.id   AF-K1SCG2-F1
#
_cell.length_a   1.000
_cell.length_b   1.000
_cell.length_c   1.000
_cell.angle_alpha   90.00
_cell.angle_beta   90.00
_cell.angle_gamma   90.00
#
_symmetry.space_group_name_H-M   'P 1'
#
loop_
_entity.id
_entity.type
_entity.pdbx_description
1 polymer ?
#
loop_
_entity_poly.entity_id
_entity_poly.type
_entity_poly.pdbx_seq_one_letter_code
_entity_poly.pdbx_strand_id
1 'polypeptide(L)' 'SLTQKGSECAKEIYEKHCFSYELLVSAGIDDKLAQKEVCKMEHDLSEESFQKLKELFKNMNAPRNR' A
#
# COMPACT_ATOMS: atom_id res chain seq x y z
N SER A 1 16.92 3.46 19.87
CA SER A 1 15.62 2.80 19.69
C SER A 1 14.55 3.81 19.39
N LEU A 2 13.64 3.49 18.48
CA LEU A 2 12.40 4.24 18.33
C LEU A 2 11.57 4.13 19.62
N THR A 3 10.83 5.17 19.94
CA THR A 3 9.78 5.08 20.95
C THR A 3 8.67 4.16 20.45
N GLN A 4 7.79 3.73 21.34
CA GLN A 4 6.62 2.93 20.93
C GLN A 4 5.81 3.64 19.82
N LYS A 5 5.52 4.93 20.02
CA LYS A 5 4.84 5.77 19.01
C LYS A 5 5.62 5.86 17.69
N GLY A 6 6.95 6.00 17.76
CA GLY A 6 7.79 6.02 16.56
C GLY A 6 7.78 4.68 15.82
N SER A 7 7.69 3.57 16.54
CA SER A 7 7.63 2.23 15.96
C SER A 7 6.28 1.94 15.31
N GLU A 8 5.18 2.44 15.89
CA GLU A 8 3.83 2.33 15.32
C GLU A 8 3.73 3.12 14.01
N CYS A 9 4.17 4.38 14.00
CA CYS A 9 4.20 5.20 12.79
C CYS A 9 5.05 4.58 11.67
N ALA A 10 6.23 4.04 12.00
CA ALA A 10 7.09 3.37 11.02
C ALA A 10 6.42 2.13 10.39
N LYS A 11 5.64 1.37 11.17
CA LYS A 11 4.90 0.21 10.65
C LYS A 11 3.78 0.64 9.71
N GLU A 12 3.05 1.69 10.03
CA GLU A 12 1.97 2.21 9.18
C GLU A 12 2.51 2.68 7.82
N ILE A 13 3.61 3.42 7.81
CA ILE A 13 4.26 3.87 6.57
C ILE A 13 4.75 2.66 5.76
N TYR A 14 5.42 1.71 6.40
CA TYR A 14 5.91 0.50 5.73
C TYR A 14 4.77 -0.35 5.14
N GLU A 15 3.63 -0.42 5.82
CA GLU A 15 2.46 -1.13 5.31
C GLU A 15 1.89 -0.46 4.06
N LYS A 16 1.82 0.88 4.05
CA LYS A 16 1.43 1.67 2.87
C LYS A 16 2.41 1.50 1.72
N HIS A 17 3.70 1.41 2.00
CA HIS A 17 4.75 1.10 1.02
C HIS A 17 4.45 -0.19 0.27
N CYS A 18 4.35 -1.30 1.02
CA CYS A 18 4.19 -2.63 0.47
C CYS A 18 2.90 -2.75 -0.32
N PHE A 19 1.79 -2.27 0.24
CA PHE A 19 0.50 -2.28 -0.45
C PHE A 19 0.53 -1.49 -1.75
N SER A 20 1.06 -0.26 -1.73
CA SER A 20 1.08 0.59 -2.93
C SER A 20 1.95 -0.04 -4.02
N TYR A 21 3.06 -0.67 -3.64
CA TYR A 21 3.92 -1.38 -4.58
C TYR A 21 3.19 -2.57 -5.21
N GLU A 22 2.57 -3.43 -4.39
CA GLU A 22 1.78 -4.58 -4.87
C GLU A 22 0.63 -4.15 -5.79
N LEU A 23 -0.04 -3.04 -5.45
CA LEU A 23 -1.13 -2.47 -6.24
C LEU A 23 -0.63 -2.04 -7.64
N LEU A 24 0.47 -1.29 -7.73
CA LEU A 24 1.01 -0.80 -9.00
C LEU A 24 1.51 -1.95 -9.88
N VAL A 25 2.26 -2.90 -9.30
CA VAL A 25 2.74 -4.08 -10.04
C VAL A 25 1.58 -4.93 -10.53
N SER A 26 0.54 -5.12 -9.71
CA SER A 26 -0.67 -5.86 -10.12
C SER A 26 -1.48 -5.13 -11.19
N ALA A 27 -1.37 -3.81 -11.28
CA ALA A 27 -1.93 -2.99 -12.36
C ALA A 27 -1.10 -3.06 -13.65
N GLY A 28 0.05 -3.75 -13.66
CA GLY A 28 0.92 -3.93 -14.82
C GLY A 28 1.96 -2.82 -15.00
N ILE A 29 2.23 -2.03 -13.96
CA ILE A 29 3.27 -1.00 -13.98
C ILE A 29 4.64 -1.66 -13.80
N ASP A 30 5.63 -1.18 -14.57
CA ASP A 30 7.02 -1.64 -14.48
C ASP A 30 7.58 -1.44 -13.07
N ASP A 31 8.38 -2.41 -12.60
CA ASP A 31 8.96 -2.43 -11.25
C ASP A 31 9.71 -1.13 -10.90
N LYS A 32 10.51 -0.59 -11.84
CA LYS A 32 11.28 0.63 -11.57
C LYS A 32 10.37 1.85 -11.42
N LEU A 33 9.30 1.90 -12.20
CA LEU A 33 8.31 2.97 -12.09
C LEU A 33 7.50 2.82 -10.80
N ALA A 34 7.08 1.61 -10.47
CA ALA A 34 6.36 1.31 -9.22
C ALA A 34 7.17 1.74 -7.99
N GLN A 35 8.45 1.33 -7.88
CA GLN A 35 9.31 1.75 -6.76
C GLN A 35 9.45 3.26 -6.63
N LYS A 36 9.54 3.97 -7.77
CA LYS A 36 9.65 5.44 -7.79
C LYS A 36 8.36 6.13 -7.33
N GLU A 37 7.20 5.56 -7.64
CA GLU A 37 5.89 6.16 -7.35
C GLU A 37 5.40 5.83 -5.94
N VAL A 38 5.74 4.66 -5.40
CA VAL A 38 5.35 4.22 -4.05
C VAL A 38 5.79 5.21 -2.97
N CYS A 39 7.02 5.74 -3.06
CA CYS A 39 7.51 6.71 -2.08
C CYS A 39 6.65 7.98 -2.02
N LYS A 40 5.93 8.33 -3.10
CA LYS A 40 4.99 9.46 -3.07
C LYS A 40 3.66 9.02 -2.49
N MET A 41 3.15 7.88 -2.96
CA MET A 41 1.86 7.35 -2.53
C MET A 41 1.80 7.06 -1.03
N GLU A 42 2.84 6.45 -0.45
CA GLU A 42 2.82 6.07 0.97
C GLU A 42 2.74 7.27 1.92
N HIS A 43 3.26 8.43 1.52
CA HIS A 43 3.26 9.66 2.31
C HIS A 43 2.02 10.53 2.04
N ASP A 44 1.47 10.49 0.83
CA ASP A 44 0.33 11.34 0.43
C ASP A 44 -1.03 10.65 0.64
N LEU A 45 -1.06 9.32 0.81
CA LEU A 45 -2.30 8.57 0.97
C LEU A 45 -2.86 8.68 2.40
N SER A 46 -4.05 9.29 2.51
CA SER A 46 -4.78 9.33 3.78
C SER A 46 -5.13 7.92 4.27
N GLU A 47 -5.24 7.75 5.58
CA GLU A 47 -5.57 6.47 6.19
C GLU A 47 -6.90 5.89 5.67
N GLU A 48 -7.92 6.73 5.53
CA GLU A 48 -9.22 6.31 5.00
C GLU A 48 -9.11 5.81 3.56
N SER A 49 -8.33 6.49 2.71
CA SER A 49 -8.15 6.08 1.31
C SER A 49 -7.38 4.77 1.23
N PHE A 50 -6.34 4.62 2.06
CA PHE A 50 -5.54 3.40 2.15
C PHE A 50 -6.40 2.18 2.48
N GLN A 51 -7.22 2.27 3.53
CA GLN A 51 -8.06 1.14 3.94
C GLN A 51 -9.08 0.75 2.85
N LYS A 52 -9.77 1.73 2.25
CA LYS A 52 -10.76 1.46 1.17
C LYS A 52 -10.11 0.84 -0.07
N LEU A 53 -8.94 1.33 -0.49
CA LEU A 53 -8.22 0.77 -1.64
C LEU A 53 -7.75 -0.66 -1.35
N LYS A 54 -7.26 -0.92 -0.14
CA LYS A 54 -6.82 -2.24 0.29
C LYS A 54 -7.96 -3.25 0.31
N GLU A 55 -9.13 -2.86 0.80
CA GLU A 55 -10.34 -3.70 0.75
C GLU A 55 -10.78 -3.98 -0.68
N LEU A 56 -10.82 -2.96 -1.53
CA LEU A 56 -11.16 -3.10 -2.95
C LEU A 56 -10.20 -4.07 -3.66
N PHE A 57 -8.90 -3.93 -3.42
CA PHE A 57 -7.88 -4.80 -3.99
C PHE A 57 -8.04 -6.26 -3.54
N LYS A 58 -8.31 -6.51 -2.26
CA LYS A 58 -8.60 -7.86 -1.74
C LYS A 58 -9.85 -8.45 -2.40
N ASN A 59 -10.91 -7.66 -2.55
CA ASN A 59 -12.16 -8.11 -3.15
C ASN A 59 -12.02 -8.45 -4.64
N MET A 60 -11.13 -7.76 -5.36
CA MET A 60 -10.83 -8.08 -6.77
C MET A 60 -10.05 -9.40 -6.90
N ASN A 61 -9.14 -9.69 -5.96
CA ASN A 61 -8.32 -10.90 -5.96
C ASN A 61 -8.98 -12.10 -5.28
N ALA A 62 -10.10 -11.91 -4.60
CA ALA A 62 -10.87 -13.00 -4.03
C ALA A 62 -11.43 -13.89 -5.15
N PRO A 63 -11.34 -15.23 -5.03
CA PRO A 63 -11.96 -16.12 -5.99
C PRO A 63 -13.47 -15.85 -6.03
N ARG A 64 -13.96 -15.38 -7.17
CA ARG A 64 -15.40 -15.28 -7.38
C ARG A 64 -15.94 -16.70 -7.48
N ASN A 65 -16.62 -17.19 -6.44
CA ASN A 65 -17.56 -18.29 -6.59
C ASN A 65 -18.67 -17.81 -7.54
N ARG A 66 -18.53 -18.16 -8.82
CA ARG A 66 -19.59 -18.07 -9.82
C ARG A 66 -20.21 -19.45 -9.98
#